data_AF-A0A2A4HI22-F1
#
_entry.id   AF-A0A2A4HI22-F1
#
_cell.length_a   1.000
_cell.length_b   1.000
_cell.length_c   1.000
_cell.angle_alpha   90.00
_cell.angle_beta   90.00
_cell.angle_gamma   90.00
#
_symmetry.space_group_name_H-M   'P 1'
#
loop_
_entity.id
_entity.type
_entity.pdbx_description
1 polymer ?
#
loop_
_entity_poly.entity_id
_entity_poly.type
_entity_poly.pdbx_seq_one_letter_code
_entity_poly.pdbx_strand_id
1 'polypeptide(L)'
;MRALSKHLTQKWHEAFMRLSQRVLAPFGRETSSSLCLPLSGECQSGKVYLVGAGSGDVELLTLKAARLLMQADAVVYDRLVGDDVLALIPRGTERYYVGKARGHHSVPQAEIGALMVKLANAGKSVVRLKGGDPTIFGRLGEELAALAAAHVPAAIVPGITAASAAAAYMGIPLTDRGHAQQLRFVTAQLCREDGTPDWASLARKDETLVFYMGLSKVDAICHGLRQAGLPDDWPIMLVANASQPEQQSLVGTLADMPEQLAAKPLPSPCLILVGSVVSMVPASPSASLAGIIKTVDPA
;
A
#
# COMPACT_ATOMS: atom_id res chain seq x y z
N MET A 1 -34.17 12.87 -2.89
CA MET A 1 -33.91 12.01 -4.07
C MET A 1 -33.49 10.63 -3.59
N ARG A 2 -33.89 9.59 -4.35
CA ARG A 2 -34.16 8.21 -3.94
C ARG A 2 -32.95 7.42 -3.38
N ALA A 3 -33.27 6.60 -2.38
CA ALA A 3 -32.42 5.56 -1.80
C ALA A 3 -31.97 4.53 -2.86
N LEU A 4 -30.68 4.20 -2.87
CA LEU A 4 -30.06 3.32 -3.85
C LEU A 4 -29.96 1.87 -3.34
N SER A 5 -30.78 1.03 -3.98
CA SER A 5 -30.54 -0.34 -4.49
C SER A 5 -29.82 -1.40 -3.64
N LYS A 6 -30.57 -2.49 -3.39
CA LYS A 6 -30.23 -3.75 -2.69
C LYS A 6 -29.04 -4.56 -3.26
N HIS A 7 -28.41 -4.10 -4.34
CA HIS A 7 -27.23 -4.78 -4.91
C HIS A 7 -25.93 -4.47 -4.17
N LEU A 8 -25.88 -3.35 -3.43
CA LEU A 8 -24.75 -3.04 -2.55
C LEU A 8 -24.77 -3.91 -1.30
N THR A 9 -25.92 -4.24 -0.71
CA THR A 9 -26.00 -5.02 0.54
C THR A 9 -25.49 -6.46 0.47
N GLN A 10 -25.39 -7.06 -0.71
CA GLN A 10 -25.01 -8.47 -0.87
C GLN A 10 -23.49 -8.67 -0.83
N LYS A 11 -22.70 -7.73 -1.36
CA LYS A 11 -21.22 -7.73 -1.20
C LYS A 11 -20.77 -7.57 0.26
N TRP A 12 -21.59 -6.91 1.09
CA TRP A 12 -21.29 -6.68 2.51
C TRP A 12 -21.50 -7.93 3.36
N HIS A 13 -22.37 -8.85 2.93
CA HIS A 13 -22.59 -10.11 3.63
C HIS A 13 -21.44 -11.09 3.35
N GLU A 14 -20.97 -11.17 2.10
CA GLU A 14 -19.88 -12.08 1.74
C GLU A 14 -18.52 -11.65 2.32
N ALA A 15 -18.22 -10.35 2.36
CA ALA A 15 -17.02 -9.83 3.01
C ALA A 15 -17.06 -10.04 4.54
N PHE A 16 -18.22 -9.82 5.16
CA PHE A 16 -18.42 -10.06 6.60
C PHE A 16 -18.33 -11.55 6.97
N MET A 17 -18.84 -12.44 6.11
CA MET A 17 -18.76 -13.90 6.33
C MET A 17 -17.35 -14.46 6.12
N ARG A 18 -16.54 -13.88 5.21
CA ARG A 18 -15.12 -14.22 5.06
C ARG A 18 -14.29 -13.78 6.26
N LEU A 19 -14.64 -12.64 6.88
CA LEU A 19 -13.98 -12.13 8.08
C LEU A 19 -14.39 -12.92 9.33
N SER A 20 -15.68 -13.25 9.50
CA SER A 20 -16.18 -13.99 10.66
C SER A 20 -15.69 -15.44 10.70
N GLN A 21 -15.49 -16.08 9.54
CA GLN A 21 -14.93 -17.43 9.44
C GLN A 21 -13.41 -17.50 9.65
N ARG A 22 -12.68 -16.39 9.48
CA ARG A 22 -11.22 -16.33 9.73
C ARG A 22 -10.86 -15.91 11.16
N VAL A 23 -11.73 -15.19 11.84
CA VAL A 23 -11.49 -14.68 13.21
C VAL A 23 -11.95 -15.69 14.29
N LEU A 24 -12.78 -16.68 13.96
CA LEU A 24 -13.39 -17.60 14.94
C LEU A 24 -13.31 -19.08 14.50
N ALA A 25 -12.14 -19.74 14.66
CA ALA A 25 -11.98 -21.16 15.11
C ALA A 25 -10.54 -21.69 14.88
N PRO A 26 -9.97 -22.55 15.76
CA PRO A 26 -9.97 -22.49 17.23
C PRO A 26 -8.56 -22.64 17.83
N PHE A 27 -8.23 -21.79 18.81
CA PHE A 27 -7.12 -22.02 19.74
C PHE A 27 -7.52 -23.12 20.73
N GLY A 28 -7.04 -24.33 20.50
CA GLY A 28 -7.11 -25.45 21.45
C GLY A 28 -5.74 -25.78 22.03
N ARG A 29 -5.37 -25.14 23.14
CA ARG A 29 -4.63 -25.72 24.28
C ARG A 29 -4.43 -24.66 25.35
N GLU A 30 -5.00 -24.92 26.52
CA GLU A 30 -4.84 -24.13 27.73
C GLU A 30 -3.36 -24.02 28.13
N THR A 31 -2.84 -22.80 28.13
CA THR A 31 -1.85 -22.33 29.11
C THR A 31 -2.12 -20.86 29.37
N SER A 32 -2.03 -20.50 30.65
CA SER A 32 -2.52 -19.27 31.26
C SER A 32 -1.78 -18.01 30.79
N SER A 33 -2.46 -16.88 30.98
CA SER A 33 -2.20 -15.54 30.44
C SER A 33 -2.52 -15.42 28.96
N SER A 34 -3.81 -15.18 28.66
CA SER A 34 -4.19 -14.57 27.41
C SER A 34 -3.48 -13.21 27.32
N LEU A 35 -2.36 -13.17 26.60
CA LEU A 35 -1.86 -11.96 25.99
C LEU A 35 -2.94 -11.49 24.99
N CYS A 36 -4.01 -10.92 25.52
CA CYS A 36 -4.93 -10.12 24.74
C CYS A 36 -4.10 -8.91 24.38
N LEU A 37 -3.61 -8.85 23.15
CA LEU A 37 -3.05 -7.62 22.60
C LEU A 37 -4.07 -6.53 22.92
N PRO A 38 -3.71 -5.51 23.71
CA PRO A 38 -4.65 -4.45 24.01
C PRO A 38 -4.92 -3.72 22.69
N LEU A 39 -5.98 -4.15 22.01
CA LEU A 39 -6.70 -3.34 21.05
C LEU A 39 -7.42 -2.19 21.78
N SER A 40 -7.18 -2.00 23.08
CA SER A 40 -7.62 -0.88 23.89
C SER A 40 -6.61 0.27 23.89
N GLY A 41 -7.13 1.46 24.13
CA GLY A 41 -6.40 2.73 24.24
C GLY A 41 -6.96 3.72 23.24
N GLU A 42 -7.42 4.84 23.79
CA GLU A 42 -8.49 5.63 23.22
C GLU A 42 -8.00 6.57 22.11
N CYS A 43 -8.77 6.58 21.03
CA CYS A 43 -8.79 7.71 20.10
C CYS A 43 -9.10 9.00 20.89
N GLN A 44 -8.20 9.97 20.83
CA GLN A 44 -8.38 11.25 21.52
C GLN A 44 -9.28 12.16 20.70
N SER A 45 -10.27 12.75 21.36
CA SER A 45 -11.12 13.80 20.79
C SER A 45 -10.26 14.96 20.27
N GLY A 46 -10.63 15.48 19.10
CA GLY A 46 -9.94 16.60 18.45
C GLY A 46 -8.55 16.29 17.90
N LYS A 47 -8.21 15.02 17.72
CA LYS A 47 -6.91 14.57 17.22
C LYS A 47 -7.01 13.87 15.88
N VAL A 48 -5.99 14.07 15.05
CA VAL A 48 -5.85 13.40 13.75
C VAL A 48 -4.76 12.32 13.80
N TYR A 49 -5.06 11.15 13.26
CA TYR A 49 -4.15 10.02 13.13
C TYR A 49 -3.89 9.76 11.64
N LEU A 50 -2.65 9.94 11.20
CA LEU A 50 -2.20 9.67 9.83
C LEU A 50 -1.70 8.22 9.77
N VAL A 51 -2.54 7.32 9.27
CA VAL A 51 -2.38 5.87 9.45
C VAL A 51 -2.10 5.19 8.12
N GLY A 52 -1.03 4.40 8.07
CA GLY A 52 -0.74 3.49 6.96
C GLY A 52 -1.63 2.27 6.98
N ALA A 53 -2.33 2.03 5.86
CA ALA A 53 -3.20 0.88 5.65
C ALA A 53 -2.45 -0.37 5.19
N GLY A 54 -1.16 -0.25 4.85
CA GLY A 54 -0.43 -1.34 4.19
C GLY A 54 -0.73 -1.42 2.69
N SER A 55 -0.15 -2.42 2.03
CA SER A 55 -0.17 -2.59 0.56
C SER A 55 -1.46 -3.21 -0.01
N GLY A 56 -2.40 -3.60 0.83
CA GLY A 56 -3.70 -4.13 0.41
C GLY A 56 -4.18 -5.27 1.30
N ASP A 57 -3.31 -6.23 1.60
CA ASP A 57 -3.63 -7.33 2.52
C ASP A 57 -3.93 -6.78 3.93
N VAL A 58 -5.12 -7.10 4.43
CA VAL A 58 -5.61 -6.66 5.74
C VAL A 58 -4.75 -7.19 6.88
N GLU A 59 -4.10 -8.34 6.71
CA GLU A 59 -3.22 -8.95 7.72
C GLU A 59 -1.87 -8.21 7.84
N LEU A 60 -1.56 -7.32 6.90
CA LEU A 60 -0.38 -6.44 6.97
C LEU A 60 -0.65 -5.12 7.72
N LEU A 61 -1.87 -4.91 8.25
CA LEU A 61 -2.14 -3.80 9.14
C LEU A 61 -1.32 -3.92 10.42
N THR A 62 -0.77 -2.80 10.88
CA THR A 62 -0.21 -2.76 12.23
C THR A 62 -1.34 -2.86 13.26
N LEU A 63 -1.05 -3.47 14.41
CA LEU A 63 -2.00 -3.54 15.52
C LEU A 63 -2.51 -2.15 15.94
N LYS A 64 -1.64 -1.14 15.87
CA LYS A 64 -2.00 0.25 16.16
C LYS A 64 -2.98 0.81 15.11
N ALA A 65 -2.79 0.51 13.83
CA ALA A 65 -3.69 0.93 12.76
C ALA A 65 -5.07 0.31 12.92
N ALA A 66 -5.15 -1.02 13.10
CA ALA A 66 -6.41 -1.74 13.31
C ALA A 66 -7.19 -1.19 14.51
N ARG A 67 -6.50 -0.99 15.65
CA ARG A 67 -7.08 -0.40 16.85
C ARG A 67 -7.69 0.99 16.62
N LEU A 68 -6.95 1.91 15.99
CA LEU A 68 -7.44 3.26 15.73
C LEU A 68 -8.61 3.26 14.75
N LEU A 69 -8.57 2.40 13.73
CA LEU A 69 -9.63 2.28 12.74
C LEU A 69 -10.96 1.81 13.35
N MET A 70 -10.89 0.94 14.36
CA MET A 70 -12.06 0.43 15.09
C MET A 70 -12.66 1.44 16.09
N GLN A 71 -11.92 2.48 16.46
CA GLN A 71 -12.32 3.40 17.54
C GLN A 71 -12.56 4.85 17.08
N ALA A 72 -12.08 5.23 15.89
CA ALA A 72 -12.22 6.60 15.42
C ALA A 72 -13.66 7.00 15.12
N ASP A 73 -13.99 8.26 15.37
CA ASP A 73 -15.30 8.85 15.05
C ASP A 73 -15.45 9.07 13.54
N ALA A 74 -14.36 9.43 12.87
CA ALA A 74 -14.33 9.69 11.43
C ALA A 74 -13.08 9.10 10.75
N VAL A 75 -13.28 8.51 9.57
CA VAL A 75 -12.21 7.95 8.74
C VAL A 75 -12.22 8.65 7.37
N VAL A 76 -11.09 9.30 7.04
CA VAL A 76 -10.82 9.93 5.75
C VAL A 76 -9.86 9.05 4.97
N TYR A 77 -10.30 8.46 3.86
CA TYR A 77 -9.52 7.44 3.13
C TYR A 77 -9.45 7.69 1.63
N ASP A 78 -8.36 7.23 1.02
CA ASP A 78 -8.14 7.36 -0.42
C ASP A 78 -8.38 6.03 -1.16
N ARG A 79 -8.21 6.08 -2.49
CA ARG A 79 -8.48 4.96 -3.41
C ARG A 79 -7.58 3.75 -3.17
N LEU A 80 -6.39 3.91 -2.59
CA LEU A 80 -5.42 2.80 -2.47
C LEU A 80 -5.71 1.90 -1.26
N VAL A 81 -6.65 2.28 -0.40
CA VAL A 81 -7.10 1.44 0.71
C VAL A 81 -8.03 0.35 0.18
N GLY A 82 -7.67 -0.92 0.41
CA GLY A 82 -8.46 -2.07 -0.04
C GLY A 82 -9.77 -2.25 0.71
N ASP A 83 -10.74 -2.92 0.06
CA ASP A 83 -12.08 -3.14 0.59
C ASP A 83 -12.07 -3.92 1.92
N ASP A 84 -11.17 -4.89 2.07
CA ASP A 84 -11.05 -5.69 3.31
C ASP A 84 -10.61 -4.85 4.51
N VAL A 85 -9.75 -3.84 4.30
CA VAL A 85 -9.38 -2.87 5.35
C VAL A 85 -10.57 -1.98 5.68
N LEU A 86 -11.31 -1.51 4.67
CA LEU A 86 -12.50 -0.66 4.88
C LEU A 86 -13.63 -1.43 5.59
N ALA A 87 -13.68 -2.76 5.46
CA ALA A 87 -14.64 -3.61 6.15
C ALA A 87 -14.41 -3.67 7.68
N LEU A 88 -13.20 -3.35 8.16
CA LEU A 88 -12.90 -3.24 9.59
C LEU A 88 -13.52 -2.00 10.24
N ILE A 89 -13.89 -0.99 9.44
CA ILE A 89 -14.49 0.24 9.97
C ILE A 89 -15.89 -0.08 10.52
N PRO A 90 -16.19 0.27 11.78
CA PRO A 90 -17.51 0.06 12.37
C PRO A 90 -18.63 0.77 11.57
N ARG A 91 -19.86 0.24 11.63
CA ARG A 91 -21.00 0.81 10.88
C ARG A 91 -21.39 2.22 11.31
N GLY A 92 -21.09 2.61 12.56
CA GLY A 92 -21.40 3.94 13.10
C GLY A 92 -20.34 5.00 12.82
N THR A 93 -19.17 4.62 12.32
CA THR A 93 -18.07 5.55 12.03
C THR A 93 -18.34 6.34 10.76
N GLU A 94 -18.13 7.66 10.79
CA GLU A 94 -18.26 8.50 9.60
C GLU A 94 -17.13 8.20 8.59
N ARG A 95 -17.47 8.14 7.31
CA ARG A 95 -16.53 7.75 6.26
C ARG A 95 -16.47 8.81 5.16
N TYR A 96 -15.27 9.29 4.87
CA TYR A 96 -15.01 10.32 3.88
C TYR A 96 -14.03 9.80 2.83
N TYR A 97 -14.55 9.48 1.65
CA TYR A 97 -13.73 9.09 0.50
C TYR A 97 -13.15 10.35 -0.18
N VAL A 98 -11.83 10.42 -0.30
CA VAL A 98 -11.10 11.56 -0.91
C VAL A 98 -10.28 11.18 -2.15
N GLY A 99 -10.46 9.95 -2.67
CA GLY A 99 -9.73 9.46 -3.84
C GLY A 99 -10.28 9.95 -5.19
N LYS A 100 -9.47 9.83 -6.25
CA LYS A 100 -9.90 10.06 -7.64
C LYS A 100 -10.86 8.94 -8.09
N ALA A 101 -12.16 9.20 -8.17
CA ALA A 101 -13.07 8.34 -8.92
C ALA A 101 -12.88 8.60 -10.44
N ARG A 102 -12.98 7.56 -11.29
CA ARG A 102 -12.99 7.75 -12.75
C ARG A 102 -14.13 8.71 -13.11
N GLY A 103 -13.80 9.86 -13.69
CA GLY A 103 -14.76 10.89 -14.12
C GLY A 103 -15.04 12.03 -13.12
N HIS A 104 -14.44 12.02 -11.92
CA HIS A 104 -14.56 13.13 -10.96
C HIS A 104 -13.22 13.82 -10.69
N HIS A 105 -13.25 15.15 -10.57
CA HIS A 105 -12.09 15.94 -10.17
C HIS A 105 -11.59 15.46 -8.79
N SER A 106 -10.28 15.26 -8.66
CA SER A 106 -9.64 14.91 -7.39
C SER A 106 -9.95 15.99 -6.36
N VAL A 107 -10.27 15.60 -5.12
CA VAL A 107 -10.26 16.55 -4.00
C VAL A 107 -8.83 17.12 -3.90
N PRO A 108 -8.64 18.45 -4.04
CA PRO A 108 -7.36 19.08 -3.84
C PRO A 108 -6.80 18.77 -2.44
N GLN A 109 -5.47 18.69 -2.32
CA GLN A 109 -4.84 18.34 -1.04
C GLN A 109 -5.20 19.32 0.08
N ALA A 110 -5.35 20.60 -0.26
CA ALA A 110 -5.80 21.64 0.66
C ALA A 110 -7.20 21.36 1.23
N GLU A 111 -8.12 20.84 0.41
CA GLU A 111 -9.47 20.48 0.84
C GLU A 111 -9.47 19.24 1.75
N ILE A 112 -8.59 18.27 1.51
CA ILE A 112 -8.38 17.12 2.41
C ILE A 112 -7.88 17.62 3.78
N GLY A 113 -6.89 18.52 3.79
CA GLY A 113 -6.40 19.18 5.00
C GLY A 113 -7.52 19.91 5.75
N ALA A 114 -8.29 20.74 5.05
CA ALA A 114 -9.41 21.48 5.62
C ALA A 114 -10.50 20.57 6.20
N LEU A 115 -10.79 19.43 5.54
CA LEU A 115 -11.73 18.44 6.05
C LEU A 115 -11.25 17.83 7.37
N MET A 116 -9.98 17.41 7.46
CA MET A 116 -9.43 16.87 8.69
C MET A 116 -9.47 17.88 9.84
N VAL A 117 -9.09 19.14 9.56
CA VAL A 117 -9.18 20.24 10.54
C VAL A 117 -10.61 20.46 11.00
N LYS A 118 -11.57 20.51 10.07
CA LYS A 118 -12.99 20.69 10.39
C LYS A 118 -13.50 19.59 11.32
N LEU A 119 -13.18 18.33 11.02
CA LEU A 119 -13.61 17.18 11.81
C LEU A 119 -12.98 17.21 13.21
N ALA A 120 -11.68 17.47 13.30
CA ALA A 120 -10.98 17.57 14.58
C ALA A 120 -11.53 18.73 15.44
N ASN A 121 -11.76 19.91 14.86
CA ASN A 121 -12.35 21.05 15.57
C ASN A 121 -13.79 20.82 16.04
N ALA A 122 -14.50 19.86 15.43
CA ALA A 122 -15.78 19.37 15.92
C ALA A 122 -15.65 18.36 17.07
N GLY A 123 -14.47 18.18 17.64
CA GLY A 123 -14.19 17.25 18.74
C GLY A 123 -14.05 15.79 18.29
N LYS A 124 -13.96 15.50 16.99
CA LYS A 124 -13.84 14.11 16.51
C LYS A 124 -12.41 13.62 16.60
N SER A 125 -12.26 12.35 16.91
CA SER A 125 -11.05 11.59 16.60
C SER A 125 -11.07 11.18 15.13
N VAL A 126 -10.04 11.57 14.38
CA VAL A 126 -10.03 11.45 12.92
C VAL A 126 -8.90 10.53 12.49
N VAL A 127 -9.19 9.47 11.75
CA VAL A 127 -8.18 8.66 11.08
C VAL A 127 -8.10 9.08 9.61
N ARG A 128 -6.94 9.60 9.19
CA ARG A 128 -6.57 9.73 7.78
C ARG A 128 -5.87 8.45 7.35
N LEU A 129 -6.63 7.54 6.73
CA LEU A 129 -6.16 6.23 6.30
C LEU A 129 -5.58 6.31 4.88
N LYS A 130 -4.33 5.88 4.72
CA LYS A 130 -3.54 6.03 3.49
C LYS A 130 -3.02 4.68 3.03
N GLY A 131 -3.11 4.37 1.74
CA GLY A 131 -2.48 3.15 1.20
C GLY A 131 -0.95 3.14 1.41
N GLY A 132 -0.40 1.98 1.76
CA GLY A 132 1.01 1.80 2.07
C GLY A 132 1.43 2.45 3.39
N ASP A 133 2.53 3.20 3.33
CA ASP A 133 3.08 3.95 4.46
C ASP A 133 2.87 5.47 4.25
N PRO A 134 2.38 6.23 5.25
CA PRO A 134 2.16 7.68 5.11
C PRO A 134 3.40 8.47 4.72
N THR A 135 4.59 8.04 5.14
CA THR A 135 5.86 8.75 4.97
C THR A 135 6.51 8.49 3.63
N ILE A 136 6.01 7.55 2.81
CA ILE A 136 6.61 7.18 1.52
C ILE A 136 5.68 7.60 0.38
N PHE A 137 6.03 8.69 -0.31
CA PHE A 137 5.25 9.28 -1.41
C PHE A 137 3.77 9.56 -1.09
N GLY A 138 3.42 9.64 0.20
CA GLY A 138 2.05 9.80 0.69
C GLY A 138 1.58 11.24 0.84
N ARG A 139 2.39 12.26 0.52
CA ARG A 139 2.07 13.69 0.74
C ARG A 139 1.81 14.08 2.21
N LEU A 140 2.41 13.33 3.15
CA LEU A 140 2.28 13.56 4.59
C LEU A 140 2.66 14.99 5.01
N GLY A 141 3.70 15.58 4.40
CA GLY A 141 4.13 16.94 4.74
C GLY A 141 3.05 18.00 4.53
N GLU A 142 2.28 17.89 3.44
CA GLU A 142 1.17 18.81 3.15
C GLU A 142 0.01 18.63 4.15
N GLU A 143 -0.28 17.38 4.54
CA GLU A 143 -1.31 17.07 5.53
C GLU A 143 -0.91 17.59 6.92
N LEU A 144 0.33 17.39 7.35
CA LEU A 144 0.84 17.91 8.62
C LEU A 144 0.87 19.44 8.65
N ALA A 145 1.25 20.10 7.55
CA ALA A 145 1.28 21.56 7.47
C ALA A 145 -0.12 22.17 7.67
N ALA A 146 -1.15 21.56 7.08
CA ALA A 146 -2.54 22.00 7.28
C ALA A 146 -3.01 21.84 8.74
N LEU A 147 -2.66 20.73 9.38
CA LEU A 147 -2.99 20.47 10.78
C LEU A 147 -2.24 21.41 11.73
N ALA A 148 -0.95 21.66 11.47
CA ALA A 148 -0.12 22.57 12.24
C ALA A 148 -0.64 24.02 12.16
N ALA A 149 -1.01 24.49 10.97
CA ALA A 149 -1.58 25.83 10.78
C ALA A 149 -2.89 26.03 11.58
N ALA A 150 -3.64 24.96 11.80
CA ALA A 150 -4.88 24.96 12.58
C ALA A 150 -4.70 24.58 14.06
N HIS A 151 -3.46 24.36 14.53
CA HIS A 151 -3.16 23.89 15.89
C HIS A 151 -3.85 22.56 16.26
N VAL A 152 -4.08 21.69 15.28
CA VAL A 152 -4.70 20.37 15.50
C VAL A 152 -3.62 19.35 15.83
N PRO A 153 -3.70 18.65 16.98
CA PRO A 153 -2.73 17.61 17.32
C PRO A 153 -2.81 16.44 16.34
N ALA A 154 -1.65 15.91 15.97
CA ALA A 154 -1.53 14.80 15.03
C ALA A 154 -0.62 13.69 15.55
N ALA A 155 -0.87 12.45 15.14
CA ALA A 155 0.03 11.32 15.33
C ALA A 155 0.17 10.51 14.04
N ILE A 156 1.37 9.98 13.78
CA ILE A 156 1.64 9.16 12.60
C ILE A 156 1.72 7.70 13.03
N VAL A 157 1.05 6.83 12.28
CA VAL A 157 1.16 5.38 12.42
C VAL A 157 1.72 4.81 11.12
N PRO A 158 2.97 4.31 11.12
CA PRO A 158 3.57 3.68 9.95
C PRO A 158 2.76 2.48 9.46
N GLY A 159 2.96 2.14 8.19
CA GLY A 159 2.37 0.98 7.52
C GLY A 159 3.39 0.21 6.70
N ILE A 160 3.03 -0.99 6.26
CA ILE A 160 3.88 -1.75 5.34
C ILE A 160 3.82 -1.10 3.96
N THR A 161 4.96 -0.58 3.49
CA THR A 161 5.04 0.04 2.17
C THR A 161 4.94 -1.00 1.05
N ALA A 162 4.42 -0.59 -0.10
CA ALA A 162 4.24 -1.46 -1.26
C ALA A 162 5.54 -2.13 -1.72
N ALA A 163 6.70 -1.48 -1.58
CA ALA A 163 8.00 -2.08 -1.94
C ALA A 163 8.32 -3.31 -1.10
N SER A 164 8.17 -3.21 0.23
CA SER A 164 8.42 -4.32 1.16
C SER A 164 7.46 -5.48 0.91
N ALA A 165 6.18 -5.18 0.68
CA ALA A 165 5.19 -6.19 0.36
C ALA A 165 5.46 -6.87 -1.00
N ALA A 166 5.75 -6.10 -2.04
CA ALA A 166 6.06 -6.65 -3.36
C ALA A 166 7.28 -7.58 -3.30
N ALA A 167 8.35 -7.17 -2.62
CA ALA A 167 9.55 -8.00 -2.47
C ALA A 167 9.25 -9.29 -1.68
N ALA A 168 8.57 -9.19 -0.54
CA ALA A 168 8.21 -10.34 0.29
C ALA A 168 7.30 -11.34 -0.46
N TYR A 169 6.28 -10.86 -1.18
CA TYR A 169 5.34 -11.73 -1.91
C TYR A 169 5.91 -12.25 -3.23
N MET A 170 6.99 -11.65 -3.75
CA MET A 170 7.81 -12.20 -4.82
C MET A 170 8.97 -13.06 -4.29
N GLY A 171 9.10 -13.18 -2.97
CA GLY A 171 10.08 -14.04 -2.31
C GLY A 171 11.53 -13.56 -2.45
N ILE A 172 11.77 -12.26 -2.56
CA ILE A 172 13.12 -11.69 -2.67
C ILE A 172 13.37 -10.62 -1.60
N PRO A 173 14.64 -10.40 -1.21
CA PRO A 173 14.97 -9.25 -0.38
C PRO A 173 15.03 -7.97 -1.21
N LEU A 174 14.82 -6.81 -0.55
CA LEU A 174 15.11 -5.50 -1.16
C LEU A 174 16.61 -5.17 -1.13
N THR A 175 17.35 -5.77 -0.21
CA THR A 175 18.79 -5.57 -0.02
C THR A 175 19.46 -6.91 0.24
N ASP A 176 20.60 -7.15 -0.37
CA ASP A 176 21.40 -8.37 -0.16
C ASP A 176 22.89 -8.05 -0.33
N ARG A 177 23.75 -8.71 0.45
CA ARG A 177 25.18 -8.38 0.49
C ARG A 177 25.90 -8.65 -0.83
N GLY A 178 25.50 -9.70 -1.56
CA GLY A 178 26.07 -10.07 -2.85
C GLY A 178 25.43 -9.34 -4.04
N HIS A 179 24.21 -8.81 -3.85
CA HIS A 179 23.43 -8.23 -4.94
C HIS A 179 23.24 -6.70 -4.83
N ALA A 180 22.76 -6.19 -3.69
CA ALA A 180 22.40 -4.79 -3.51
C ALA A 180 22.56 -4.32 -2.05
N GLN A 181 23.56 -3.48 -1.80
CA GLN A 181 23.83 -2.90 -0.48
C GLN A 181 23.08 -1.58 -0.25
N GLN A 182 22.42 -1.06 -1.29
CA GLN A 182 21.65 0.16 -1.27
C GLN A 182 20.23 -0.09 -1.78
N LEU A 183 19.28 0.69 -1.28
CA LEU A 183 17.88 0.68 -1.69
C LEU A 183 17.44 2.12 -1.93
N ARG A 184 16.85 2.39 -3.09
CA ARG A 184 16.33 3.72 -3.42
C ARG A 184 14.90 3.66 -3.92
N PHE A 185 14.06 4.41 -3.22
CA PHE A 185 12.68 4.64 -3.60
C PHE A 185 12.60 5.90 -4.48
N VAL A 186 12.00 5.76 -5.66
CA VAL A 186 11.88 6.83 -6.65
C VAL A 186 10.43 6.97 -7.08
N THR A 187 9.96 8.18 -7.31
CA THR A 187 8.68 8.43 -7.97
C THR A 187 8.91 8.71 -9.45
N ALA A 188 8.25 7.96 -10.32
CA ALA A 188 8.30 8.17 -11.77
C ALA A 188 7.42 9.36 -12.22
N GLN A 189 6.72 10.04 -11.31
CA GLN A 189 5.99 11.28 -11.63
C GLN A 189 6.92 12.43 -12.03
N LEU A 190 8.20 12.35 -11.65
CA LEU A 190 9.23 13.29 -12.09
C LEU A 190 9.68 13.04 -13.53
N CYS A 191 9.30 11.92 -14.16
CA CYS A 191 9.56 11.65 -15.59
C CYS A 191 8.56 12.44 -16.49
N ARG A 192 8.62 13.78 -16.43
CA ARG A 192 7.89 14.72 -17.31
C ARG A 192 8.70 15.03 -18.56
N GLU A 193 8.09 15.63 -19.58
CA GLU A 193 8.75 15.98 -20.86
C GLU A 193 9.91 16.98 -20.70
N ASP A 194 9.92 17.71 -19.58
CA ASP A 194 10.82 18.81 -19.24
C ASP A 194 11.70 18.52 -18.01
N GLY A 195 11.58 17.33 -17.41
CA GLY A 195 12.42 16.84 -16.31
C GLY A 195 12.75 15.37 -16.51
N THR A 196 13.96 15.07 -16.99
CA THR A 196 14.46 13.70 -17.03
C THR A 196 15.07 13.34 -15.68
N PRO A 197 14.77 12.16 -15.10
CA PRO A 197 15.54 11.66 -13.97
C PRO A 197 17.03 11.66 -14.30
N ASP A 198 17.88 11.89 -13.29
CA ASP A 198 19.32 11.69 -13.43
C ASP A 198 19.60 10.18 -13.57
N TRP A 199 19.50 9.69 -14.80
CA TRP A 199 19.68 8.27 -15.12
C TRP A 199 21.07 7.76 -14.75
N ALA A 200 22.11 8.60 -14.87
CA ALA A 200 23.46 8.25 -14.47
C ALA A 200 23.54 7.96 -12.97
N SER A 201 22.86 8.77 -12.13
CA SER A 201 22.80 8.50 -10.68
C SER A 201 22.01 7.24 -10.31
N LEU A 202 21.11 6.79 -11.19
CA LEU A 202 20.23 5.64 -10.98
C LEU A 202 20.83 4.34 -11.52
N ALA A 203 21.69 4.39 -12.54
CA ALA A 203 22.28 3.23 -13.20
C ALA A 203 23.38 2.52 -12.38
N ARG A 204 23.19 2.37 -11.07
CA ARG A 204 24.10 1.68 -10.16
C ARG A 204 23.83 0.18 -10.15
N LYS A 205 24.90 -0.61 -10.10
CA LYS A 205 24.83 -2.09 -10.07
C LYS A 205 24.74 -2.67 -8.65
N ASP A 206 25.05 -1.87 -7.63
CA ASP A 206 25.09 -2.23 -6.20
C ASP A 206 23.82 -1.80 -5.44
N GLU A 207 22.73 -1.51 -6.17
CA GLU A 207 21.51 -0.90 -5.65
C GLU A 207 20.26 -1.59 -6.18
N THR A 208 19.23 -1.68 -5.34
CA THR A 208 17.86 -1.98 -5.77
C THR A 208 17.10 -0.67 -5.92
N LEU A 209 16.65 -0.39 -7.14
CA LEU A 209 15.75 0.73 -7.42
C LEU A 209 14.30 0.26 -7.34
N VAL A 210 13.45 1.03 -6.66
CA VAL A 210 12.01 0.80 -6.66
C VAL A 210 11.28 2.06 -7.12
N PHE A 211 10.68 1.98 -8.31
CA PHE A 211 9.87 3.06 -8.87
C PHE A 211 8.40 2.91 -8.49
N TYR A 212 7.89 3.96 -7.86
CA TYR A 212 6.48 4.17 -7.59
C TYR A 212 5.85 4.96 -8.73
N MET A 213 4.58 4.68 -9.02
CA MET A 213 3.76 5.43 -9.99
C MET A 213 4.38 5.48 -11.40
N GLY A 214 5.09 4.42 -11.81
CA GLY A 214 5.88 4.37 -13.04
C GLY A 214 5.35 3.49 -14.15
N LEU A 215 4.20 2.82 -13.99
CA LEU A 215 3.71 1.84 -14.96
C LEU A 215 3.61 2.39 -16.40
N SER A 216 3.12 3.63 -16.57
CA SER A 216 3.05 4.28 -17.89
C SER A 216 4.39 4.82 -18.40
N LYS A 217 5.47 4.62 -17.64
CA LYS A 217 6.82 5.12 -17.91
C LYS A 217 7.84 3.98 -18.00
N VAL A 218 7.41 2.72 -18.04
CA VAL A 218 8.29 1.54 -18.07
C VAL A 218 9.27 1.61 -19.24
N ASP A 219 8.80 1.97 -20.44
CA ASP A 219 9.65 2.09 -21.63
C ASP A 219 10.76 3.14 -21.43
N ALA A 220 10.39 4.32 -20.90
CA ALA A 220 11.33 5.39 -20.62
C ALA A 220 12.33 5.04 -19.52
N ILE A 221 11.88 4.32 -18.47
CA ILE A 221 12.74 3.84 -17.38
C ILE A 221 13.76 2.83 -17.92
N CYS A 222 13.30 1.83 -18.69
CA CYS A 222 14.18 0.81 -19.25
C CYS A 222 15.21 1.44 -20.21
N HIS A 223 14.75 2.33 -21.09
CA HIS A 223 15.62 3.03 -22.03
C HIS A 223 16.66 3.91 -21.33
N GLY A 224 16.23 4.75 -20.38
CA GLY A 224 17.12 5.68 -19.67
C GLY A 224 18.19 4.96 -18.85
N LEU A 225 17.82 3.88 -18.15
CA LEU A 225 18.75 3.07 -17.37
C LEU A 225 19.79 2.36 -18.25
N ARG A 226 19.38 1.84 -19.42
CA ARG A 226 20.28 1.21 -20.39
C ARG A 226 21.25 2.24 -20.98
N GLN A 227 20.75 3.40 -21.40
CA GLN A 227 21.60 4.49 -21.90
C GLN A 227 22.61 4.97 -20.87
N ALA A 228 22.24 4.94 -19.58
CA ALA A 228 23.13 5.30 -18.48
C ALA A 228 24.12 4.19 -18.07
N GLY A 229 24.11 3.03 -18.75
CA GLY A 229 25.15 2.00 -18.63
C GLY A 229 24.75 0.73 -17.89
N LEU A 230 23.47 0.55 -17.53
CA LEU A 230 23.00 -0.77 -17.09
C LEU A 230 22.91 -1.73 -18.29
N PRO A 231 23.31 -3.01 -18.12
CA PRO A 231 23.20 -4.01 -19.17
C PRO A 231 21.76 -4.24 -19.67
N ASP A 232 21.63 -4.70 -20.90
CA ASP A 232 20.35 -5.07 -21.51
C ASP A 232 19.65 -6.20 -20.74
N ASP A 233 20.42 -7.16 -20.23
CA ASP A 233 19.98 -8.28 -19.41
C ASP A 233 19.80 -7.93 -17.93
N TRP A 234 19.91 -6.65 -17.54
CA TRP A 234 19.82 -6.25 -16.15
C TRP A 234 18.42 -6.57 -15.57
N PRO A 235 18.32 -7.25 -14.41
CA PRO A 235 17.03 -7.75 -13.93
C PRO A 235 16.05 -6.66 -13.51
N ILE A 236 14.78 -6.86 -13.87
CA ILE A 236 13.65 -6.00 -13.55
C ILE A 236 12.40 -6.84 -13.32
N MET A 237 11.56 -6.43 -12.37
CA MET A 237 10.23 -6.99 -12.21
C MET A 237 9.19 -5.90 -11.99
N LEU A 238 7.96 -6.18 -12.44
CA LEU A 238 6.79 -5.37 -12.21
C LEU A 238 5.83 -6.15 -11.34
N VAL A 239 5.28 -5.51 -10.29
CA VAL A 239 4.33 -6.13 -9.37
C VAL A 239 3.12 -5.23 -9.23
N ALA A 240 1.99 -5.66 -9.79
CA ALA A 240 0.70 -5.01 -9.67
C ALA A 240 -0.12 -5.59 -8.52
N ASN A 241 -0.83 -4.73 -7.79
CA ASN A 241 -1.65 -5.10 -6.63
C ASN A 241 -0.88 -5.96 -5.61
N ALA A 242 0.35 -5.57 -5.28
CA ALA A 242 1.20 -6.31 -4.35
C ALA A 242 0.45 -6.66 -3.05
N SER A 243 0.66 -7.88 -2.53
CA SER A 243 -0.04 -8.49 -1.38
C SER A 243 -1.52 -8.84 -1.56
N GLN A 244 -2.19 -8.36 -2.62
CA GLN A 244 -3.62 -8.65 -2.81
C GLN A 244 -3.83 -9.99 -3.53
N PRO A 245 -5.01 -10.63 -3.39
CA PRO A 245 -5.34 -11.85 -4.13
C PRO A 245 -5.20 -11.70 -5.65
N GLU A 246 -5.44 -10.50 -6.18
CA GLU A 246 -5.33 -10.14 -7.59
C GLU A 246 -3.91 -9.71 -8.00
N GLN A 247 -2.88 -10.02 -7.19
CA GLN A 247 -1.50 -9.71 -7.52
C GLN A 247 -1.11 -10.31 -8.88
N GLN A 248 -0.52 -9.48 -9.74
CA GLN A 248 0.03 -9.89 -11.01
C GLN A 248 1.47 -9.40 -11.12
N SER A 249 2.34 -10.19 -11.74
CA SER A 249 3.73 -9.79 -11.93
C SER A 249 4.28 -10.19 -13.29
N LEU A 250 5.33 -9.45 -13.67
CA LEU A 250 6.23 -9.74 -14.79
C LEU A 250 7.65 -9.72 -14.26
N VAL A 251 8.48 -10.64 -14.71
CA VAL A 251 9.90 -10.74 -14.35
C VAL A 251 10.68 -10.91 -15.65
N GLY A 252 11.72 -10.11 -15.82
CA GLY A 252 12.52 -10.11 -17.03
C GLY A 252 13.74 -9.21 -16.88
N THR A 253 14.07 -8.55 -17.99
CA THR A 253 15.28 -7.73 -18.18
C THR A 253 14.90 -6.35 -18.68
N LEU A 254 15.82 -5.38 -18.59
CA LEU A 254 15.57 -4.05 -19.14
C LEU A 254 15.31 -4.05 -20.65
N ALA A 255 15.82 -5.04 -21.39
CA ALA A 255 15.62 -5.14 -22.83
C ALA A 255 14.21 -5.64 -23.22
N ASP A 256 13.67 -6.64 -22.53
CA ASP A 256 12.43 -7.32 -22.93
C ASP A 256 11.18 -6.84 -22.17
N MET A 257 11.34 -6.18 -21.01
CA MET A 257 10.22 -5.78 -20.17
C MET A 257 9.17 -4.89 -20.89
N PRO A 258 9.54 -3.92 -21.74
CA PRO A 258 8.57 -3.17 -22.56
C PRO A 258 7.64 -4.08 -23.40
N GLU A 259 8.22 -5.06 -24.09
CA GLU A 259 7.48 -5.98 -24.94
C GLU A 259 6.62 -6.94 -24.11
N GLN A 260 7.16 -7.46 -23.00
CA GLN A 260 6.40 -8.29 -22.06
C GLN A 260 5.17 -7.55 -21.52
N LEU A 261 5.34 -6.28 -21.13
CA LEU A 261 4.24 -5.46 -20.61
C LEU A 261 3.19 -5.14 -21.68
N ALA A 262 3.61 -4.88 -22.92
CA ALA A 262 2.70 -4.69 -24.04
C ALA A 262 1.88 -5.96 -24.34
N ALA A 263 2.51 -7.13 -24.28
CA ALA A 263 1.85 -8.41 -24.48
C ALA A 263 0.92 -8.81 -23.31
N LYS A 264 1.31 -8.50 -22.08
CA LYS A 264 0.53 -8.77 -20.86
C LYS A 264 0.41 -7.50 -20.00
N PRO A 265 -0.51 -6.59 -20.33
CA PRO A 265 -0.70 -5.35 -19.58
C PRO A 265 -1.07 -5.60 -18.12
N LEU A 266 -0.35 -4.92 -17.22
CA LEU A 266 -0.62 -4.99 -15.78
C LEU A 266 -1.56 -3.86 -15.33
N PRO A 267 -2.41 -4.10 -14.31
CA PRO A 267 -3.24 -3.04 -13.73
C PRO A 267 -2.42 -2.12 -12.81
N SER A 268 -2.98 -0.94 -12.51
CA SER A 268 -2.49 -0.07 -11.43
C SER A 268 -3.27 -0.31 -10.12
N PRO A 269 -2.64 -0.15 -8.94
CA PRO A 269 -1.25 0.25 -8.71
C PRO A 269 -0.22 -0.84 -9.06
N CYS A 270 0.94 -0.43 -9.58
CA CYS A 270 2.05 -1.29 -9.92
C CYS A 270 3.39 -0.67 -9.50
N LEU A 271 4.27 -1.47 -8.92
CA LEU A 271 5.67 -1.13 -8.63
C LEU A 271 6.60 -1.74 -9.65
N ILE A 272 7.70 -1.03 -9.93
CA ILE A 272 8.80 -1.51 -10.77
C ILE A 272 10.02 -1.65 -9.85
N LEU A 273 10.62 -2.82 -9.80
CA LEU A 273 11.85 -3.10 -9.05
C LEU A 273 12.94 -3.44 -10.06
N VAL A 274 14.06 -2.75 -9.99
CA VAL A 274 15.23 -2.95 -10.87
C VAL A 274 16.44 -3.22 -10.00
N GLY A 275 17.17 -4.28 -10.28
CA GLY A 275 18.34 -4.66 -9.50
C GLY A 275 18.60 -6.16 -9.54
N SER A 276 19.85 -6.53 -9.28
CA SER A 276 20.32 -7.91 -9.32
C SER A 276 19.56 -8.84 -8.37
N VAL A 277 18.95 -8.33 -7.28
CA VAL A 277 18.09 -9.12 -6.36
C VAL A 277 16.89 -9.78 -7.07
N VAL A 278 16.42 -9.22 -8.18
CA VAL A 278 15.29 -9.79 -8.94
C VAL A 278 15.66 -11.14 -9.58
N SER A 279 16.95 -11.39 -9.83
CA SER A 279 17.41 -12.71 -10.32
C SER A 279 17.16 -13.84 -9.31
N MET A 280 16.85 -13.52 -8.05
CA MET A 280 16.55 -14.49 -7.01
C MET A 280 15.09 -15.01 -7.07
N VAL A 281 14.20 -14.36 -7.82
CA VAL A 281 12.78 -14.75 -7.90
C VAL A 281 12.59 -16.24 -8.30
N PRO A 282 13.24 -16.77 -9.37
CA PRO A 282 13.01 -18.15 -9.81
C PRO A 282 13.45 -19.22 -8.81
N ALA A 283 14.47 -18.92 -8.00
CA ALA A 283 15.02 -19.84 -7.01
C ALA A 283 14.43 -19.64 -5.61
N SER A 284 13.49 -18.70 -5.44
CA SER A 284 12.94 -18.38 -4.14
C SER A 284 12.11 -19.55 -3.57
N PRO A 285 12.41 -20.01 -2.35
CA PRO A 285 11.60 -21.02 -1.67
C PRO A 285 10.34 -20.41 -1.02
N SER A 286 10.19 -19.08 -1.04
CA SER A 286 9.06 -18.40 -0.44
C SER A 286 7.82 -18.60 -1.31
N ALA A 287 6.96 -19.54 -0.92
CA ALA A 287 5.63 -19.63 -1.50
C ALA A 287 4.82 -18.39 -1.08
N SER A 288 4.02 -17.86 -2.02
CA SER A 288 3.05 -16.81 -1.69
C SER A 288 2.18 -17.27 -0.51
N LEU A 289 2.10 -16.44 0.53
CA LEU A 289 1.33 -16.72 1.77
C LEU A 289 -0.14 -17.06 1.48
N ALA A 290 -0.69 -16.59 0.35
CA ALA A 290 -2.02 -16.94 -0.12
C ALA A 290 -2.23 -18.46 -0.36
N GLY A 291 -1.16 -19.22 -0.61
CA GLY A 291 -1.20 -20.67 -0.79
C GLY A 291 -0.98 -21.47 0.50
N ILE A 292 -0.30 -20.90 1.50
CA ILE A 292 0.09 -21.62 2.73
C ILE A 292 -1.09 -21.80 3.69
N ILE A 293 -2.09 -20.93 3.64
CA ILE A 293 -3.28 -21.00 4.52
C ILE A 293 -4.33 -22.01 4.03
N LYS A 294 -4.12 -22.66 2.87
CA LYS A 294 -5.09 -23.65 2.31
C LYS A 294 -4.93 -25.09 2.84
N THR A 295 -3.97 -25.38 3.71
CA THR A 295 -3.74 -26.75 4.22
C THR A 295 -3.94 -26.84 5.73
N VAL A 296 -5.18 -26.71 6.16
CA VAL A 296 -5.65 -27.38 7.38
C VAL A 296 -6.98 -28.03 7.02
N ASP A 297 -6.92 -29.22 6.42
CA ASP A 297 -8.10 -30.08 6.29
C ASP A 297 -8.50 -30.57 7.69
N PRO A 298 -9.73 -30.33 8.15
CA PRO A 298 -10.23 -30.96 9.36
C PRO A 298 -10.52 -32.44 9.05
N ALA A 299 -9.71 -33.32 9.63
CA ALA A 299 -10.02 -34.75 9.75
C ALA A 299 -11.18 -34.99 10.73
#